data_AF-A0A9N8J2C9-F1
#
_entry.id   AF-A0A9N8J2C9-F1
#
_cell.length_a   1.000
_cell.length_b   1.000
_cell.length_c   1.000
_cell.angle_alpha   90.00
_cell.angle_beta   90.00
_cell.angle_gamma   90.00
#
_symmetry.space_group_name_H-M   'P 1'
#
loop_
_entity.id
_entity.type
_entity.pdbx_description
1 polymer ?
#
loop_
_entity_poly.entity_id
_entity_poly.type
_entity_poly.pdbx_seq_one_letter_code
_entity_poly.pdbx_strand_id
1 'polypeptide(L)'
;METTEYFVIQNTKINTVDFRFLDPESLTYPVPPLVSARLFVQHGVRKLKINATLYINSKDSQNPSVGIFTENDGLIEIYFDYDYDDKSPETYDVWYVEIEYTSDTVQNVTKIISYLRDLDPETSRGTSTVIP
;
A
#
# COMPACT_ATOMS: atom_id res chain seq x y z
N MET A 1 13.09 -16.06 -17.42
CA MET A 1 12.90 -14.77 -16.72
C MET A 1 11.54 -14.90 -16.07
N GLU A 2 11.47 -14.79 -14.74
CA GLU A 2 10.19 -14.83 -14.03
C GLU A 2 9.40 -13.57 -14.40
N THR A 3 8.17 -13.76 -14.84
CA THR A 3 7.29 -12.65 -15.21
C THR A 3 6.51 -12.26 -13.97
N THR A 4 6.82 -11.10 -13.38
CA THR A 4 6.05 -10.54 -12.26
C THR A 4 5.41 -9.23 -12.73
N GLU A 5 4.09 -9.16 -12.67
CA GLU A 5 3.35 -7.97 -13.07
C GLU A 5 2.23 -7.71 -12.07
N TYR A 6 2.12 -6.45 -11.64
CA TYR A 6 0.97 -5.98 -10.88
C TYR A 6 0.32 -4.78 -11.58
N PHE A 7 -0.99 -4.65 -11.40
CA PHE A 7 -1.79 -3.54 -11.91
C PHE A 7 -2.63 -2.97 -10.78
N VAL A 8 -2.59 -1.65 -10.61
CA VAL A 8 -3.51 -0.93 -9.73
C VAL A 8 -4.82 -0.73 -10.50
N ILE A 9 -5.83 -1.51 -10.15
CA ILE A 9 -7.16 -1.49 -10.77
C ILE A 9 -7.97 -0.30 -10.27
N GLN A 10 -7.84 0.00 -8.98
CA GLN A 10 -8.53 1.11 -8.34
C GLN A 10 -7.64 1.74 -7.28
N ASN A 11 -7.69 3.07 -7.18
CA ASN A 11 -7.09 3.83 -6.10
C ASN A 11 -7.99 5.06 -5.88
N THR A 12 -8.82 5.03 -4.85
CA THR A 12 -9.92 6.00 -4.71
C THR A 12 -10.21 6.29 -3.25
N LYS A 13 -10.37 7.56 -2.91
CA LYS A 13 -10.95 8.00 -1.65
C LYS A 13 -12.43 7.58 -1.59
N ILE A 14 -12.80 6.81 -0.57
CA ILE A 14 -14.15 6.23 -0.43
C ILE A 14 -15.04 6.97 0.57
N ASN A 15 -14.48 7.77 1.48
CA ASN A 15 -15.26 8.58 2.40
C ASN A 15 -15.58 9.95 1.79
N THR A 16 -16.84 10.38 1.95
CA THR A 16 -17.30 11.73 1.59
C THR A 16 -17.45 12.65 2.80
N VAL A 17 -17.37 12.10 4.00
CA VAL A 17 -17.42 12.80 5.29
C VAL A 17 -16.10 12.52 6.02
N ASP A 18 -15.60 13.49 6.77
CA ASP A 18 -14.40 13.34 7.60
C ASP A 18 -14.50 12.09 8.46
N PHE A 19 -13.55 11.16 8.26
CA PHE A 19 -13.44 10.00 9.11
C PHE A 19 -12.67 10.38 10.38
N ARG A 20 -13.19 9.98 11.54
CA ARG A 20 -12.53 10.16 12.84
C ARG A 20 -12.56 8.85 13.58
N PHE A 21 -11.41 8.44 14.11
CA PHE A 21 -11.37 7.33 15.06
C PHE A 21 -12.02 7.78 16.37
N LEU A 22 -12.83 6.90 16.97
CA LEU A 22 -13.51 7.20 18.23
C LEU A 22 -12.56 7.20 19.44
N ASP A 23 -11.44 6.46 19.34
CA ASP A 23 -10.42 6.35 20.37
C ASP A 23 -9.01 6.51 19.75
N PRO A 24 -8.64 7.72 19.31
CA PRO A 24 -7.40 7.96 18.59
C PRO A 24 -6.15 7.81 19.47
N GLU A 25 -6.28 7.87 20.80
CA GLU A 25 -5.17 7.69 21.75
C GLU A 25 -4.70 6.24 21.84
N SER A 26 -5.57 5.29 21.51
CA SER A 26 -5.25 3.86 21.44
C SER A 26 -4.48 3.45 20.17
N LEU A 27 -4.37 4.34 19.19
CA LEU A 27 -3.81 4.02 17.88
C LEU A 27 -2.28 4.12 17.87
N THR A 28 -1.66 3.17 17.19
CA THR A 28 -0.26 3.30 16.77
C THR A 28 -0.24 3.91 15.38
N TYR A 29 0.46 5.03 15.22
CA TYR A 29 0.61 5.73 13.95
C TYR A 29 1.93 5.35 13.24
N PRO A 30 1.94 5.26 11.91
CA PRO A 30 0.78 5.32 11.02
C PRO A 30 -0.16 4.11 11.21
N VAL A 31 -1.47 4.32 10.98
CA VAL A 31 -2.44 3.22 11.05
C VAL A 31 -2.10 2.21 9.95
N PRO A 32 -1.88 0.92 10.29
CA PRO A 32 -1.48 -0.06 9.30
C PRO A 32 -2.58 -0.29 8.25
N PRO A 33 -2.20 -0.55 6.97
CA PRO A 33 -3.16 -0.91 5.95
C PRO A 33 -3.97 -2.14 6.35
N LEU A 34 -5.29 -2.11 6.12
CA LEU A 34 -6.13 -3.30 6.24
C LEU A 34 -6.20 -3.99 4.89
N VAL A 35 -5.52 -5.13 4.78
CA VAL A 35 -5.37 -5.87 3.53
C VAL A 35 -6.14 -7.19 3.58
N SER A 36 -6.84 -7.48 2.48
CA SER A 36 -7.39 -8.80 2.18
C SER A 36 -6.93 -9.23 0.79
N ALA A 37 -6.88 -10.54 0.55
CA ALA A 37 -6.49 -11.05 -0.75
C ALA A 37 -7.15 -12.38 -1.08
N ARG A 38 -7.28 -12.64 -2.38
CA ARG A 38 -7.88 -13.86 -2.90
C ARG A 38 -7.24 -14.28 -4.21
N LEU A 39 -6.87 -15.56 -4.30
CA LEU A 39 -6.51 -16.20 -5.56
C LEU A 39 -7.74 -16.46 -6.43
N PHE A 40 -7.61 -16.20 -7.73
CA PHE A 40 -8.64 -16.48 -8.72
C PHE A 40 -7.99 -16.87 -10.06
N VAL A 41 -8.81 -17.33 -11.02
CA VAL A 41 -8.36 -17.67 -12.37
C VAL A 41 -9.14 -16.84 -13.36
N GLN A 42 -8.44 -16.18 -14.28
CA GLN A 42 -9.01 -15.37 -15.35
C GLN A 42 -8.36 -15.75 -16.68
N HIS A 43 -9.18 -16.14 -17.67
CA HIS A 43 -8.69 -16.62 -18.98
C HIS A 43 -7.60 -17.71 -18.89
N GLY A 44 -7.70 -18.60 -17.90
CA GLY A 44 -6.72 -19.68 -17.66
C GLY A 44 -5.46 -19.25 -16.91
N VAL A 45 -5.28 -17.97 -16.62
CA VAL A 45 -4.14 -17.43 -15.85
C VAL A 45 -4.56 -17.27 -14.38
N ARG A 46 -3.74 -17.81 -13.47
CA ARG A 46 -3.96 -17.62 -12.03
C ARG A 46 -3.47 -16.25 -11.60
N LYS A 47 -4.28 -15.55 -10.83
CA LYS A 47 -4.04 -14.19 -10.37
C LYS A 47 -4.34 -14.07 -8.89
N LEU A 48 -3.73 -13.09 -8.24
CA LEU A 48 -4.01 -12.69 -6.88
C LEU A 48 -4.67 -11.31 -6.90
N LYS A 49 -5.87 -11.21 -6.36
CA LYS A 49 -6.52 -9.92 -6.10
C LYS A 49 -6.17 -9.50 -4.68
N ILE A 50 -5.72 -8.27 -4.51
CA ILE A 50 -5.36 -7.67 -3.23
C ILE A 50 -6.18 -6.39 -3.06
N ASN A 51 -6.88 -6.28 -1.93
CA ASN A 51 -7.71 -5.14 -1.60
C ASN A 51 -7.19 -4.53 -0.30
N ALA A 52 -6.82 -3.25 -0.33
CA ALA A 52 -6.30 -2.52 0.81
C ALA A 52 -7.21 -1.34 1.16
N THR A 53 -7.41 -1.13 2.46
CA THR A 53 -7.99 0.11 3.01
C THR A 53 -6.90 0.86 3.75
N LEU A 54 -6.69 2.13 3.39
CA LEU A 54 -5.69 3.01 4.00
C LEU A 54 -6.40 4.15 4.72
N TYR A 55 -5.87 4.55 5.88
CA TYR A 55 -6.32 5.71 6.63
C TYR A 55 -5.20 6.74 6.61
N ILE A 56 -5.38 7.79 5.80
CA ILE A 56 -4.36 8.82 5.54
C ILE A 56 -4.88 10.14 6.11
N ASN A 57 -3.99 11.02 6.56
CA ASN A 57 -4.40 12.33 7.05
C ASN A 57 -5.18 13.07 5.96
N SER A 58 -6.37 13.61 6.28
CA SER A 58 -7.16 14.33 5.29
C SER A 58 -6.59 15.71 4.93
N LYS A 59 -5.60 16.20 5.67
CA LYS A 59 -4.85 17.41 5.31
C LYS A 59 -3.90 17.17 4.15
N ASP A 60 -3.50 15.92 3.93
CA ASP A 60 -2.67 15.55 2.79
C ASP A 60 -3.48 15.69 1.49
N SER A 61 -2.96 16.49 0.57
CA SER A 61 -3.59 16.70 -0.75
C SER A 61 -3.23 15.63 -1.77
N GLN A 62 -2.30 14.73 -1.43
CA GLN A 62 -1.75 13.74 -2.34
C GLN A 62 -2.41 12.37 -2.14
N ASN A 63 -2.69 11.72 -3.26
CA ASN A 63 -3.22 10.36 -3.25
C ASN A 63 -2.10 9.39 -2.84
N PRO A 64 -2.40 8.31 -2.10
CA PRO A 64 -1.43 7.25 -1.91
C PRO A 64 -1.06 6.61 -3.24
N SER A 65 0.09 5.95 -3.29
CA SER A 65 0.51 5.15 -4.43
C SER A 65 1.03 3.80 -3.99
N VAL A 66 0.99 2.81 -4.88
CA VAL A 66 1.68 1.54 -4.64
C VAL A 66 3.14 1.78 -4.99
N GLY A 67 4.01 1.73 -3.98
CA GLY A 67 5.45 1.93 -4.13
C GLY A 67 6.17 0.63 -4.42
N ILE A 68 6.76 0.05 -3.38
CA ILE A 68 7.46 -1.24 -3.48
C ILE A 68 6.44 -2.37 -3.46
N PHE A 69 6.56 -3.27 -4.44
CA PHE A 69 5.83 -4.52 -4.51
C PHE A 69 6.82 -5.64 -4.81
N THR A 70 7.01 -6.57 -3.88
CA THR A 70 7.96 -7.68 -4.03
C THR A 70 7.27 -8.99 -3.68
N GLU A 71 7.55 -10.03 -4.47
CA GLU A 71 7.27 -11.42 -4.10
C GLU A 71 8.60 -12.11 -3.81
N ASN A 72 8.70 -12.79 -2.67
CA ASN A 72 9.82 -13.66 -2.35
C ASN A 72 9.33 -14.84 -1.52
N ASP A 73 9.62 -16.08 -1.95
CA ASP A 73 9.31 -17.31 -1.22
C ASP A 73 7.86 -17.42 -0.70
N GLY A 74 6.88 -17.00 -1.52
CA GLY A 74 5.45 -17.04 -1.16
C GLY A 74 5.01 -15.96 -0.16
N LEU A 75 5.87 -14.99 0.12
CA LEU A 75 5.57 -13.75 0.82
C LEU A 75 5.51 -12.60 -0.19
N ILE A 76 4.42 -11.82 -0.14
CA ILE A 76 4.36 -10.52 -0.81
C ILE A 76 4.57 -9.40 0.22
N GLU A 77 5.44 -8.45 -0.09
CA GLU A 77 5.55 -7.19 0.64
C GLU A 77 5.03 -6.05 -0.24
N ILE A 78 4.15 -5.22 0.33
CA ILE A 78 3.54 -4.07 -0.35
C ILE A 78 3.75 -2.82 0.49
N TYR A 79 4.28 -1.78 -0.12
CA TYR A 79 4.43 -0.47 0.47
C TYR A 79 3.44 0.48 -0.20
N PHE A 80 2.53 1.03 0.60
CA PHE A 80 1.65 2.11 0.19
C PHE A 80 2.33 3.41 0.57
N ASP A 81 2.80 4.12 -0.44
CA ASP A 81 3.55 5.35 -0.30
C ASP A 81 2.58 6.53 -0.23
N TYR A 82 2.81 7.42 0.72
CA TYR A 82 2.10 8.68 0.85
C TYR A 82 3.04 9.78 1.35
N ASP A 83 2.76 11.03 1.00
CA ASP A 83 3.55 12.20 1.40
C ASP A 83 2.84 12.87 2.58
N TYR A 84 3.50 12.92 3.74
CA TYR A 84 2.88 13.24 5.02
C TYR A 84 3.22 14.64 5.53
N ASP A 85 2.21 15.41 5.94
CA ASP A 85 2.40 16.76 6.44
C ASP A 85 2.39 16.93 7.99
N ASP A 86 1.79 16.01 8.76
CA ASP A 86 1.49 16.24 10.19
C ASP A 86 1.34 14.96 11.02
N LYS A 87 2.20 14.79 12.04
CA LYS A 87 2.38 13.60 12.92
C LYS A 87 1.14 13.07 13.65
N SER A 88 0.04 13.81 13.72
CA SER A 88 -1.20 13.33 14.35
C SER A 88 -2.45 13.95 13.71
N PRO A 89 -3.12 13.24 12.78
CA PRO A 89 -4.30 13.75 12.10
C PRO A 89 -5.53 13.81 13.03
N GLU A 90 -6.30 14.89 12.95
CA GLU A 90 -7.64 14.94 13.56
C GLU A 90 -8.69 14.19 12.74
N THR A 91 -8.49 14.12 11.42
CA THR A 91 -9.41 13.57 10.43
C THR A 91 -8.65 12.80 9.37
N TYR A 92 -9.30 11.79 8.80
CA TYR A 92 -8.69 10.88 7.84
C TYR A 92 -9.49 10.80 6.55
N ASP A 93 -8.75 10.69 5.45
CA ASP A 93 -9.24 10.18 4.19
C ASP A 93 -9.03 8.67 4.17
N VAL A 94 -10.12 7.97 3.85
CA VAL A 94 -10.15 6.52 3.72
C VAL A 94 -9.99 6.18 2.24
N TRP A 95 -8.90 5.52 1.91
CA TRP A 95 -8.57 5.13 0.54
C TRP A 95 -8.77 3.64 0.33
N TYR A 96 -9.42 3.27 -0.77
CA TYR A 96 -9.51 1.91 -1.26
C TYR A 96 -8.55 1.72 -2.42
N VAL A 97 -7.67 0.72 -2.29
CA VAL A 97 -6.72 0.32 -3.33
C VAL A 97 -7.00 -1.12 -3.73
N GLU A 98 -7.20 -1.37 -5.03
CA GLU A 98 -7.37 -2.70 -5.61
C GLU A 98 -6.19 -2.99 -6.54
N ILE A 99 -5.50 -4.09 -6.27
CA ILE A 99 -4.35 -4.55 -7.04
C ILE A 99 -4.67 -5.93 -7.60
N GLU A 100 -4.34 -6.12 -8.87
CA GLU A 100 -4.29 -7.43 -9.50
C GLU A 100 -2.83 -7.80 -9.75
N TYR A 101 -2.43 -8.96 -9.24
CA TYR A 101 -1.05 -9.46 -9.32
C TYR A 101 -0.99 -10.82 -10.02
N THR A 102 0.02 -11.01 -10.85
CA THR A 102 0.33 -12.28 -11.50
C THR A 102 1.83 -12.55 -11.46
N SER A 103 2.17 -13.81 -11.24
CA SER A 103 3.52 -14.34 -11.34
C SER A 103 3.51 -15.83 -11.61
N ASP A 104 4.65 -16.38 -12.03
CA ASP A 104 4.83 -17.82 -12.22
C ASP A 104 4.63 -18.61 -10.91
N THR A 105 4.83 -17.96 -9.77
CA THR A 105 4.75 -18.54 -8.42
C THR A 105 3.58 -18.04 -7.58
N VAL A 106 2.65 -17.26 -8.15
CA VAL A 106 1.55 -16.62 -7.41
C VAL A 106 0.70 -17.60 -6.59
N GLN A 107 0.63 -18.86 -7.02
CA GLN A 107 -0.05 -19.94 -6.32
C GLN A 107 0.59 -20.37 -4.99
N ASN A 108 1.86 -20.03 -4.80
CA ASN A 108 2.64 -20.32 -3.59
C ASN A 108 2.53 -19.19 -2.58
N VAL A 109 1.89 -18.07 -2.92
CA VAL A 109 1.70 -16.94 -2.01
C VAL A 109 0.80 -17.36 -0.85
N THR A 110 1.34 -17.29 0.36
CA THR A 110 0.65 -17.65 1.61
C THR A 110 0.54 -16.48 2.57
N LYS A 111 1.33 -15.42 2.37
CA LYS A 111 1.40 -14.28 3.26
C LYS A 111 1.54 -12.98 2.49
N ILE A 112 0.88 -11.94 2.97
CA ILE A 112 1.05 -10.56 2.52
C ILE A 112 1.41 -9.74 3.74
N ILE A 113 2.48 -8.95 3.65
CA ILE A 113 2.82 -7.92 4.63
C ILE A 113 2.67 -6.57 3.94
N SER A 114 1.91 -5.69 4.56
CA SER A 114 1.63 -4.36 4.02
C SER A 114 2.10 -3.28 4.97
N TYR A 115 2.72 -2.26 4.41
CA TYR A 115 3.23 -1.11 5.12
C TYR A 115 2.59 0.16 4.56
N LEU A 116 2.26 1.11 5.44
CA LEU A 116 2.03 2.49 5.03
C LEU A 116 3.35 3.24 5.24
N ARG A 117 3.93 3.77 4.16
CA ARG A 117 5.25 4.39 4.16
C ARG A 117 5.14 5.86 3.82
N ASP A 118 5.67 6.68 4.70
CA ASP A 118 5.85 8.11 4.49
C ASP A 118 7.01 8.37 3.51
N LEU A 119 6.75 9.19 2.49
CA LEU A 119 7.70 9.60 1.47
C LEU A 119 8.47 10.88 1.82
N ASP A 120 8.12 11.61 2.89
CA ASP A 120 8.68 12.92 3.23
C ASP A 120 10.22 12.95 3.07
N PRO A 121 10.72 13.64 2.04
CA PRO A 121 12.14 13.73 1.75
C PRO A 121 12.86 14.84 2.53
N GLU A 122 12.21 15.71 3.31
CA GLU A 122 12.89 16.82 4.01
C GLU A 122 13.98 16.34 4.99
N THR A 123 13.89 15.11 5.50
CA THR A 123 14.96 14.47 6.30
C THR A 123 15.80 13.45 5.52
N SER A 124 15.44 13.17 4.26
CA SER A 124 16.12 12.19 3.43
C SER A 124 17.45 12.76 2.94
N ARG A 125 18.57 12.18 3.43
CA ARG A 125 19.93 12.54 3.02
C ARG A 125 20.56 11.38 2.26
N GLY A 126 21.08 11.67 1.07
CA GLY A 126 21.83 10.70 0.24
C GLY A 126 23.21 11.24 -0.14
N THR A 127 24.14 10.33 -0.45
CA THR A 127 25.44 10.66 -1.07
C THR A 127 25.57 9.92 -2.39
N SER A 128 26.04 10.61 -3.42
CA SER A 128 26.47 9.99 -4.67
C SER A 128 27.99 9.81 -4.64
N THR A 129 28.48 8.62 -5.02
CA THR A 129 29.91 8.33 -5.17
C THR A 129 30.15 7.86 -6.59
N VAL A 130 31.09 8.51 -7.28
CA VAL A 130 31.56 8.06 -8.59
C VAL A 130 32.59 6.97 -8.36
N ILE A 131 32.34 5.78 -8.91
CA ILE A 131 33.33 4.72 -9.01
C ILE A 131 34.18 4.99 -10.26
N PRO A 132 35.53 5.03 -10.16
CA PRO A 132 36.41 5.32 -11.30
C PRO A 132 36.35 4.26 -12.40
#